data_AF-A0A661PW70-F1
#
_entry.id   AF-A0A661PW70-F1
#
_cell.length_a   1.000
_cell.length_b   1.000
_cell.length_c   1.000
_cell.angle_alpha   90.00
_cell.angle_beta   90.00
_cell.angle_gamma   90.00
#
_symmetry.space_group_name_H-M   'P 1'
#
loop_
_entity.id
_entity.type
_entity.pdbx_description
1 polymer ?
#
loop_
_entity_poly.entity_id
_entity_poly.type
_entity_poly.pdbx_seq_one_letter_code
_entity_poly.pdbx_strand_id
1 'polypeptide(L)'
;MKKILSVIVVTIMVLMICSCTNSKKYITIMEPDEIYEYEKYKFDVQPGDILEILEIRTSRDGIEICWKVRNMETGEVGTVKAERMKERHEIHIIEK
;
A
#
# COMPACT_ATOMS: atom_id res chain seq x y z
N MET A 1 -5.49 -1.82 51.32
CA MET A 1 -4.94 -2.53 50.14
C MET A 1 -6.03 -2.76 49.07
N LYS A 2 -6.67 -1.69 48.55
CA LYS A 2 -7.71 -1.78 47.51
C LYS A 2 -7.46 -0.88 46.30
N LYS A 3 -6.54 0.09 46.40
CA LYS A 3 -6.27 1.09 45.33
C LYS A 3 -5.26 0.63 44.28
N ILE A 4 -4.38 -0.32 44.63
CA ILE A 4 -3.29 -0.78 43.74
C ILE A 4 -3.85 -1.71 42.64
N LEU A 5 -4.90 -2.49 42.96
CA LEU A 5 -5.49 -3.46 42.04
C LEU A 5 -6.18 -2.77 40.85
N SER A 6 -6.82 -1.62 41.08
CA SER A 6 -7.55 -0.88 40.04
C SER A 6 -6.63 -0.20 39.01
N VAL A 7 -5.39 0.13 39.38
CA VAL A 7 -4.43 0.76 38.46
C VAL A 7 -3.88 -0.26 37.46
N ILE A 8 -3.64 -1.50 37.89
CA ILE A 8 -3.10 -2.58 37.05
C ILE A 8 -4.10 -3.01 35.95
N VAL A 9 -5.40 -3.05 36.27
CA VAL A 9 -6.43 -3.42 35.29
C VAL A 9 -6.55 -2.37 34.18
N VAL A 10 -6.37 -1.08 34.51
CA VAL A 10 -6.43 -0.01 33.52
C VAL A 10 -5.19 -0.01 32.60
N THR A 11 -3.99 -0.31 33.10
CA THR A 11 -2.80 -0.42 32.24
C THR A 11 -2.85 -1.60 31.26
N ILE A 12 -3.50 -2.70 31.63
CA ILE A 12 -3.67 -3.86 30.73
C ILE A 12 -4.68 -3.54 29.61
N MET A 13 -5.70 -2.72 29.87
CA MET A 13 -6.66 -2.29 28.84
C MET A 13 -6.07 -1.32 27.81
N VAL A 14 -5.01 -0.58 28.17
CA VAL A 14 -4.30 0.35 27.27
C VAL A 14 -3.30 -0.37 26.34
N LEU A 15 -3.07 -1.69 26.52
CA LEU A 15 -2.26 -2.49 25.60
C LEU A 15 -3.04 -3.07 24.40
N MET A 16 -4.35 -2.80 24.30
CA MET A 16 -5.13 -3.00 23.07
C MET A 16 -5.03 -1.79 22.11
N ILE A 17 -3.96 -1.00 22.20
CA ILE A 17 -3.69 0.06 21.23
C ILE A 17 -2.93 -0.54 20.05
N CYS A 18 -3.56 -0.48 18.88
CA CYS A 18 -2.92 -0.54 17.56
C CYS A 18 -2.26 -1.85 17.13
N SER A 19 -2.99 -2.95 17.12
CA SER A 19 -2.78 -3.95 16.05
C SER A 19 -3.51 -3.48 14.79
N CYS A 20 -3.10 -2.33 14.25
CA CYS A 20 -3.30 -2.09 12.82
C CYS A 20 -2.33 -3.07 12.14
N THR A 21 -2.81 -4.26 11.79
CA THR A 21 -2.08 -5.21 10.95
C THR A 21 -1.61 -4.44 9.73
N ASN A 22 -0.33 -4.10 9.71
CA ASN A 22 0.27 -3.22 8.72
C ASN A 22 0.53 -4.07 7.48
N SER A 23 -0.56 -4.49 6.83
CA SER A 23 -0.51 -5.29 5.62
C SER A 23 0.12 -4.45 4.51
N LYS A 24 1.25 -4.93 3.99
CA LYS A 24 1.91 -4.30 2.85
C LYS A 24 1.40 -4.96 1.58
N LYS A 25 1.04 -4.15 0.60
CA LYS A 25 0.59 -4.63 -0.71
C LYS A 25 1.66 -4.33 -1.75
N TYR A 26 2.02 -5.33 -2.54
CA TYR A 26 3.02 -5.24 -3.58
C TYR A 26 2.45 -5.64 -4.93
N ILE A 27 3.07 -5.14 -5.99
CA ILE A 27 2.80 -5.49 -7.38
C ILE A 27 4.09 -6.05 -7.96
N THR A 28 4.04 -7.25 -8.51
CA THR A 28 5.14 -7.81 -9.31
C THR A 28 4.83 -7.55 -10.78
N ILE A 29 5.69 -6.81 -11.46
CA ILE A 29 5.50 -6.45 -12.86
C ILE A 29 5.78 -7.67 -13.74
N MET A 30 4.79 -8.05 -14.55
CA MET A 30 4.85 -9.27 -15.39
C MET A 30 5.22 -8.96 -16.85
N GLU A 31 4.94 -7.75 -17.29
CA GLU A 31 5.24 -7.23 -18.62
C GLU A 31 5.57 -5.74 -18.52
N PRO A 32 6.34 -5.15 -19.46
CA PRO A 32 6.69 -3.73 -19.40
C PRO A 32 5.45 -2.83 -19.27
N ASP A 33 5.56 -1.81 -18.41
CA ASP A 33 4.50 -0.84 -18.23
C ASP A 33 5.05 0.56 -17.88
N GLU A 34 4.19 1.56 -18.05
CA GLU A 34 4.48 2.95 -17.78
C GLU A 34 3.83 3.38 -16.46
N ILE A 35 4.59 4.12 -15.65
CA ILE A 35 4.11 4.72 -14.41
C ILE A 35 3.92 6.22 -14.62
N TYR A 36 2.81 6.77 -14.11
CA TYR A 36 2.42 8.16 -14.32
C TYR A 36 2.42 8.98 -13.02
N GLU A 37 2.38 10.31 -13.13
CA GLU A 37 2.08 11.23 -12.05
C GLU A 37 1.20 12.35 -12.59
N TYR A 38 -0.01 12.50 -12.03
CA TYR A 38 -1.03 13.43 -12.54
C TYR A 38 -1.23 13.32 -14.07
N GLU A 39 -1.41 12.08 -14.55
CA GLU A 39 -1.63 11.74 -15.98
C GLU A 39 -0.43 12.03 -16.90
N LYS A 40 0.74 12.40 -16.35
CA LYS A 40 1.98 12.55 -17.11
C LYS A 40 2.89 11.34 -16.91
N TYR A 41 3.54 10.90 -17.98
CA TYR A 41 4.57 9.86 -17.90
C TYR A 41 5.63 10.25 -16.86
N LYS A 42 6.11 9.25 -16.10
CA LYS A 42 7.16 9.45 -15.10
C LYS A 42 8.36 8.53 -15.31
N PHE A 43 8.15 7.22 -15.34
CA PHE A 43 9.19 6.21 -15.54
C PHE A 43 8.61 4.90 -16.06
N ASP A 44 9.47 4.07 -16.62
CA ASP A 44 9.15 2.72 -17.09
C ASP A 44 9.47 1.67 -16.02
N VAL A 45 8.71 0.58 -16.03
CA VAL A 45 8.98 -0.62 -15.23
C VAL A 45 9.16 -1.83 -16.14
N GLN A 46 10.04 -2.74 -15.74
CA GLN A 46 10.38 -3.96 -16.46
C GLN A 46 9.84 -5.20 -15.75
N PRO A 47 9.68 -6.34 -16.45
CA PRO A 47 9.29 -7.60 -15.84
C PRO A 47 10.24 -7.99 -14.70
N GLY A 48 9.67 -8.30 -13.53
CA GLY A 48 10.41 -8.61 -12.31
C GLY A 48 10.53 -7.43 -11.34
N ASP A 49 10.25 -6.20 -11.77
CA ASP A 49 10.21 -5.04 -10.88
C ASP A 49 9.13 -5.23 -9.81
N ILE A 50 9.42 -4.75 -8.60
CA ILE A 50 8.49 -4.81 -7.47
C ILE A 50 8.09 -3.40 -7.09
N LEU A 51 6.77 -3.16 -7.09
CA LEU A 51 6.19 -1.90 -6.65
C LEU A 51 5.48 -2.07 -5.30
N GLU A 52 5.75 -1.19 -4.33
CA GLU A 52 5.00 -1.09 -3.08
C GLU A 52 3.80 -0.15 -3.27
N ILE A 53 2.58 -0.61 -2.94
CA ILE A 53 1.39 0.24 -2.91
C ILE A 53 1.41 1.05 -1.60
N LEU A 54 1.61 2.35 -1.73
CA LEU A 54 1.67 3.29 -0.60
C LEU A 54 0.30 3.81 -0.20
N GLU A 55 -0.57 4.06 -1.18
CA GLU A 55 -1.86 4.71 -0.96
C GLU A 55 -2.88 4.27 -2.02
N ILE A 56 -4.13 4.14 -1.62
CA ILE A 56 -5.26 3.87 -2.51
C ILE A 56 -6.10 5.14 -2.59
N ARG A 57 -6.30 5.66 -3.79
CA ARG A 57 -7.07 6.86 -4.08
C ARG A 57 -8.19 6.56 -5.05
N THR A 58 -9.32 7.24 -4.89
CA THR A 58 -10.34 7.30 -5.93
C THR A 58 -10.06 8.52 -6.80
N SER A 59 -10.20 8.37 -8.12
CA SER A 59 -10.13 9.47 -9.08
C SER A 59 -11.21 10.53 -8.80
N ARG A 60 -11.04 11.73 -9.36
CA ARG A 60 -11.94 12.88 -9.10
C ARG A 60 -13.38 12.65 -9.56
N ASP A 61 -13.57 11.85 -10.59
CA ASP A 61 -14.87 11.44 -11.12
C ASP A 61 -15.51 10.30 -10.31
N GLY A 62 -14.78 9.71 -9.35
CA GLY A 62 -15.29 8.67 -8.45
C GLY A 62 -15.37 7.29 -9.07
N ILE A 63 -14.99 7.14 -10.34
CA ILE A 63 -15.20 5.90 -11.12
C ILE A 63 -13.96 5.00 -11.08
N GLU A 64 -12.76 5.59 -11.05
CA GLU A 64 -11.50 4.84 -11.14
C GLU A 64 -10.78 4.78 -9.78
N ILE A 65 -10.17 3.63 -9.50
CA ILE A 65 -9.28 3.48 -8.34
C ILE A 65 -7.84 3.59 -8.84
N CYS A 66 -7.09 4.52 -8.26
CA CYS A 66 -5.67 4.73 -8.52
C CYS A 66 -4.83 4.33 -7.31
N TRP A 67 -3.67 3.74 -7.55
CA TRP A 67 -2.70 3.41 -6.51
C TRP A 67 -1.47 4.28 -6.65
N LYS A 68 -1.07 4.89 -5.53
CA LYS A 68 0.26 5.49 -5.42
C LYS A 68 1.24 4.37 -5.13
N VAL A 69 2.25 4.23 -5.97
CA VAL A 69 3.22 3.14 -5.93
C VAL A 69 4.64 3.65 -5.82
N ARG A 70 5.53 2.87 -5.21
CA ARG A 70 6.97 3.10 -5.19
C ARG A 70 7.71 1.92 -5.80
N ASN A 71 8.60 2.17 -6.76
CA ASN A 71 9.54 1.16 -7.22
C ASN A 71 10.55 0.84 -6.11
N MET A 72 10.64 -0.42 -5.71
CA MET A 72 11.46 -0.86 -4.58
C MET A 72 12.96 -0.85 -4.87
N GLU A 73 13.35 -0.91 -6.14
CA GLU A 73 14.75 -0.82 -6.57
C GLU A 73 15.21 0.64 -6.71
N THR A 74 14.48 1.46 -7.46
CA THR A 74 14.90 2.85 -7.76
C THR A 74 14.44 3.86 -6.71
N GLY A 75 13.42 3.52 -5.91
CA GLY A 75 12.78 4.42 -4.95
C GLY A 75 11.83 5.43 -5.58
N GLU A 76 11.64 5.41 -6.90
CA GLU A 76 10.76 6.33 -7.61
C GLU A 76 9.30 6.09 -7.28
N VAL A 77 8.52 7.17 -7.24
CA VAL A 77 7.12 7.14 -6.80
C VAL A 77 6.22 7.65 -7.91
N GLY A 78 5.17 6.91 -8.23
CA GLY A 78 4.17 7.32 -9.21
C GLY A 78 2.77 6.81 -8.88
N THR A 79 1.91 6.83 -9.87
CA THR A 79 0.49 6.49 -9.80
C THR A 79 0.12 5.58 -10.96
N VAL A 80 -0.67 4.56 -10.66
CA VAL A 80 -1.19 3.59 -11.64
C VAL A 80 -2.68 3.36 -11.43
N LYS A 81 -3.39 2.99 -12.49
CA LYS A 81 -4.79 2.55 -12.38
C LYS A 81 -4.85 1.14 -11.82
N ALA A 82 -5.63 0.93 -10.76
CA ALA A 82 -5.72 -0.35 -10.06
C ALA A 82 -6.25 -1.48 -10.94
N GLU A 83 -7.23 -1.18 -11.81
CA GLU A 83 -7.81 -2.15 -12.74
C GLU A 83 -6.76 -2.67 -13.73
N ARG A 84 -6.08 -1.75 -14.43
CA ARG A 84 -4.97 -2.08 -15.35
C ARG A 84 -3.90 -2.95 -14.68
N MET A 85 -3.53 -2.62 -13.44
CA MET A 85 -2.52 -3.39 -12.70
C MET A 85 -3.01 -4.81 -12.37
N LYS A 86 -4.28 -4.97 -11.97
CA LYS A 86 -4.86 -6.29 -11.67
C LYS A 86 -5.00 -7.19 -12.89
N GLU A 87 -5.20 -6.60 -14.06
CA GLU A 87 -5.34 -7.33 -15.32
C GLU A 87 -3.99 -7.84 -15.84
N ARG A 88 -2.92 -7.06 -15.63
CA ARG A 88 -1.62 -7.27 -16.28
C ARG A 88 -0.55 -7.81 -15.35
N HIS A 89 -0.72 -7.70 -14.03
CA HIS A 89 0.34 -7.94 -13.05
C HIS A 89 -0.15 -8.71 -11.82
N GLU A 90 0.80 -9.25 -11.05
CA GLU A 90 0.49 -10.02 -9.85
C GLU A 90 0.46 -9.12 -8.61
N ILE A 91 -0.61 -9.24 -7.80
CA ILE A 91 -0.80 -8.44 -6.59
C ILE A 91 -0.62 -9.33 -5.36
N HIS A 92 0.31 -8.96 -4.49
CA HIS A 92 0.61 -9.69 -3.26
C HIS A 92 0.21 -8.86 -2.04
N ILE A 93 -0.47 -9.49 -1.08
CA ILE A 93 -0.80 -8.88 0.21
C ILE A 93 -0.03 -9.66 1.28
N ILE A 94 0.94 -9.00 1.91
CA ILE A 94 1.72 -9.58 2.99
C ILE A 94 1.19 -9.02 4.30
N GLU A 95 0.48 -9.86 5.05
CA GLU A 95 0.06 -9.59 6.42
C GLU A 95 1.26 -9.81 7.34
N LYS A 96 1.57 -8.83 8.20
CA LYS A 96 2.61 -8.89 9.22
C LYS A 96 2.03 -9.24 10.57
#